data_AF-A0A2G5J5R0-F1
#
_entry.id   AF-A0A2G5J5R0-F1
#
_cell.length_a   1.000
_cell.length_b   1.000
_cell.length_c   1.000
_cell.angle_alpha   90.00
_cell.angle_beta   90.00
_cell.angle_gamma   90.00
#
_symmetry.space_group_name_H-M   'P 1'
#
loop_
_entity.id
_entity.type
_entity.pdbx_description
1 polymer ?
#
loop_
_entity_poly.entity_id
_entity_poly.type
_entity_poly.pdbx_seq_one_letter_code
_entity_poly.pdbx_strand_id
1 'polypeptide(L)'
;MANDSDLKVNVDLLVESESRLKSLRKEFKNIENRNDDMHPYWGSGEITDTMDEFVDNWDDYRAKMLESIDTVGKLVKSTIDSFEGLDADLAKGLRDGKKDKKK
;
A
#
# COMPACT_ATOMS: atom_id res chain seq x y z
N MET A 1 16.72 -3.34 -36.00
CA MET A 1 17.30 -3.52 -34.65
C MET A 1 16.21 -3.16 -33.67
N ALA A 2 15.75 -4.13 -32.87
CA ALA A 2 14.56 -4.00 -32.04
C ALA A 2 14.73 -2.83 -31.07
N ASN A 3 13.88 -1.82 -31.21
CA ASN A 3 13.84 -0.68 -30.31
C ASN A 3 13.46 -1.19 -28.93
N ASP A 4 14.22 -0.73 -27.94
CA ASP A 4 14.16 -1.10 -26.53
C ASP A 4 12.72 -1.30 -26.02
N SER A 5 12.53 -2.31 -25.16
CA SER A 5 11.29 -2.45 -24.40
C SER A 5 10.95 -1.12 -23.74
N ASP A 6 9.92 -0.43 -24.24
CA ASP A 6 9.51 0.92 -23.81
C ASP A 6 9.00 0.92 -22.36
N LEU A 7 8.72 -0.27 -21.81
CA LEU A 7 8.28 -0.49 -20.45
C LEU A 7 9.48 -0.86 -19.56
N LYS A 8 10.01 0.13 -18.84
CA LYS A 8 10.99 -0.06 -17.76
C LYS A 8 10.27 0.06 -16.42
N VAL A 9 10.14 -1.05 -15.70
CA VAL A 9 9.56 -1.05 -14.35
C VAL A 9 10.66 -1.13 -13.31
N ASN A 10 10.60 -0.19 -12.37
CA ASN A 10 11.47 -0.19 -11.19
C ASN A 10 10.82 -1.04 -10.10
N VAL A 11 11.11 -2.35 -10.12
CA VAL A 11 10.57 -3.32 -9.14
C VAL A 11 11.04 -2.97 -7.73
N ASP A 12 12.27 -2.50 -7.56
CA ASP A 12 12.81 -2.10 -6.25
C ASP A 12 11.97 -0.98 -5.61
N LEU A 13 11.60 0.04 -6.39
CA LEU A 13 10.72 1.11 -5.93
C LEU A 13 9.34 0.58 -5.52
N LEU A 14 8.79 -0.37 -6.27
CA LEU A 14 7.49 -0.96 -5.94
C LEU A 14 7.56 -1.78 -4.64
N VAL A 15 8.60 -2.59 -4.46
CA VAL A 15 8.83 -3.36 -3.22
C VAL A 15 9.02 -2.42 -2.03
N GLU A 16 9.79 -1.35 -2.19
CA GLU A 16 9.96 -0.34 -1.15
C GLU A 16 8.63 0.35 -0.82
N SER A 17 7.86 0.72 -1.84
CA SER A 17 6.53 1.32 -1.68
C SER A 17 5.57 0.41 -0.94
N GLU A 18 5.56 -0.89 -1.27
CA GLU A 18 4.73 -1.90 -0.59
C GLU A 18 5.07 -1.98 0.91
N SER A 19 6.38 -1.99 1.25
CA SER A 19 6.86 -1.99 2.62
C SER A 19 6.46 -0.73 3.40
N ARG A 20 6.60 0.45 2.77
CA ARG A 20 6.20 1.74 3.35
C ARG A 20 4.69 1.79 3.59
N LEU A 21 3.88 1.35 2.63
CA LEU A 21 2.42 1.29 2.76
C LEU A 21 1.99 0.34 3.89
N LYS A 22 2.63 -0.83 4.04
CA LYS A 22 2.39 -1.73 5.18
C LYS A 22 2.71 -1.07 6.51
N SER A 23 3.80 -0.31 6.58
CA SER A 23 4.21 0.42 7.79
C SER A 23 3.20 1.51 8.15
N LEU A 24 2.82 2.36 7.19
CA LEU A 24 1.80 3.40 7.37
C LEU A 24 0.47 2.80 7.82
N ARG A 25 0.01 1.72 7.16
CA ARG A 25 -1.22 1.02 7.55
C ARG A 25 -1.17 0.56 9.00
N LYS A 26 -0.04 0.01 9.45
CA LYS A 26 0.15 -0.44 10.84
C LYS A 26 0.12 0.74 11.80
N GLU A 27 0.81 1.82 11.49
CA GLU A 27 0.83 3.02 12.33
C GLU A 27 -0.57 3.61 12.47
N PHE A 28 -1.26 3.91 11.38
CA PHE A 28 -2.60 4.51 11.42
C PHE A 28 -3.65 3.61 12.08
N LYS A 29 -3.55 2.29 11.91
CA LYS A 29 -4.43 1.33 12.58
C LYS A 29 -4.22 1.31 14.10
N ASN A 30 -2.99 1.56 14.56
CA ASN A 30 -2.63 1.49 15.97
C ASN A 30 -2.72 2.83 16.69
N ILE A 31 -3.07 3.92 16.01
CA ILE A 31 -3.42 5.18 16.68
C ILE A 31 -4.70 4.90 17.49
N GLU A 32 -4.56 4.85 18.81
CA GLU A 32 -5.67 4.60 19.72
C GLU A 32 -6.63 5.79 19.71
N ASN A 33 -7.94 5.51 19.74
CA ASN A 33 -8.92 6.55 19.96
C ASN A 33 -8.93 6.86 21.47
N ARG A 34 -8.45 8.04 21.84
CA ARG A 34 -8.33 8.48 23.23
C ARG A 34 -9.48 9.40 23.65
N ASN A 35 -10.57 9.45 22.90
CA ASN A 35 -11.71 10.31 23.21
C ASN A 35 -12.26 10.01 24.60
N ASP A 36 -12.74 8.78 24.81
CA ASP A 36 -13.34 8.36 26.09
C ASP A 36 -12.40 8.59 27.28
N ASP A 37 -11.10 8.40 27.08
CA ASP A 37 -10.06 8.63 28.10
C ASP A 37 -9.87 10.11 28.44
N MET A 38 -10.05 11.00 27.46
CA MET A 38 -9.77 12.44 27.60
C MET A 38 -11.02 13.27 27.89
N HIS A 39 -12.20 12.76 27.54
CA HIS A 39 -13.48 13.41 27.70
C HIS A 39 -13.75 13.95 29.13
N PRO A 40 -13.42 13.23 30.22
CA PRO A 40 -13.59 13.75 31.58
C PRO A 40 -12.68 14.94 31.95
N TYR A 41 -11.60 15.17 31.18
CA TYR A 41 -10.57 16.15 31.47
C TYR A 41 -10.71 17.46 30.67
N TRP A 42 -11.59 17.50 29.67
CA TRP A 42 -11.80 18.66 28.81
C TRP A 42 -12.51 19.83 29.49
N GLY A 43 -13.19 19.56 30.61
CA GLY A 43 -13.74 20.59 31.47
C GLY A 43 -15.06 21.15 30.94
N SER A 44 -15.02 22.21 30.12
CA SER A 44 -16.23 22.89 29.67
C SER A 44 -16.96 22.09 28.58
N GLY A 45 -18.29 22.13 28.59
CA GLY A 45 -19.12 21.42 27.60
C GLY A 45 -18.81 21.84 26.15
N GLU A 46 -18.56 23.11 25.89
CA GLU A 46 -18.21 23.60 24.55
C GLU A 46 -16.89 23.02 24.01
N ILE A 47 -15.88 22.84 24.89
CA ILE A 47 -14.62 22.18 24.51
C ILE A 47 -14.88 20.70 24.26
N THR A 48 -15.68 20.06 25.10
CA THR A 48 -16.06 18.66 24.92
C THR A 48 -16.75 18.44 23.57
N ASP A 49 -17.79 19.21 23.25
CA ASP A 49 -18.54 19.08 22.00
C ASP A 49 -17.63 19.27 20.77
N THR A 50 -16.72 20.25 20.82
CA THR A 50 -15.75 20.50 19.73
C THR A 50 -14.76 19.36 19.57
N MET A 51 -14.29 18.80 20.69
CA MET A 51 -13.34 17.70 20.68
C MET A 51 -14.00 16.39 20.23
N ASP A 52 -15.26 16.15 20.57
CA ASP A 52 -16.05 15.03 20.05
C ASP A 52 -16.17 15.10 18.53
N GLU A 53 -16.58 16.26 17.99
CA GLU A 53 -16.64 16.46 16.53
C GLU A 53 -15.29 16.25 15.86
N PHE A 54 -14.19 16.72 16.49
CA PHE A 54 -12.85 16.49 15.97
C PHE A 54 -12.47 15.01 15.94
N VAL A 55 -12.72 14.26 17.03
CA VAL A 55 -12.39 12.84 17.12
C VAL A 55 -13.22 12.04 16.11
N ASP A 56 -14.53 12.28 16.02
CA ASP A 56 -15.41 11.57 15.10
C ASP A 56 -14.96 11.77 13.65
N ASN A 57 -14.68 13.03 13.27
CA ASN A 57 -14.13 13.33 11.95
C ASN A 57 -12.77 12.66 11.73
N TRP A 58 -11.89 12.70 12.73
CA TRP A 58 -10.58 12.06 12.65
C TRP A 58 -10.71 10.54 12.41
N ASP A 59 -11.62 9.86 13.10
CA ASP A 59 -11.83 8.42 12.92
C ASP A 59 -12.33 8.10 11.51
N ASP A 60 -13.31 8.85 11.01
CA ASP A 60 -13.84 8.73 9.66
C ASP A 60 -12.77 8.92 8.58
N TYR A 61 -11.97 9.99 8.68
CA TYR A 61 -10.90 10.26 7.72
C TYR A 61 -9.76 9.24 7.83
N ARG A 62 -9.44 8.77 9.04
CA ARG A 62 -8.47 7.71 9.27
C ARG A 62 -8.91 6.40 8.63
N ALA A 63 -10.19 6.03 8.74
CA ALA A 63 -10.74 4.84 8.09
C ALA A 63 -10.61 4.93 6.55
N LYS A 64 -10.98 6.07 5.96
CA LYS A 64 -10.84 6.32 4.51
C LYS A 64 -9.38 6.28 4.04
N MET A 65 -8.46 6.80 4.85
CA MET A 65 -7.03 6.74 4.56
C MET A 65 -6.50 5.31 4.62
N LEU A 66 -6.92 4.50 5.60
CA LEU A 66 -6.55 3.08 5.69
C LEU A 66 -7.05 2.27 4.48
N GLU A 67 -8.25 2.57 3.98
CA GLU A 67 -8.79 1.99 2.75
C GLU A 67 -7.99 2.40 1.51
N SER A 68 -7.61 3.67 1.42
CA SER A 68 -6.78 4.20 0.33
C SER A 68 -5.40 3.54 0.31
N ILE A 69 -4.76 3.41 1.48
CA ILE A 69 -3.47 2.71 1.62
C ILE A 69 -3.60 1.24 1.18
N ASP A 70 -4.67 0.55 1.56
CA ASP A 70 -4.92 -0.84 1.16
C ASP A 70 -5.07 -0.97 -0.36
N THR A 71 -5.83 -0.05 -0.95
CA THR A 71 -6.08 -0.02 -2.40
C THR A 71 -4.78 0.20 -3.17
N VAL A 72 -4.00 1.21 -2.81
CA VAL A 72 -2.69 1.46 -3.45
C VAL A 72 -1.74 0.29 -3.23
N GLY A 73 -1.71 -0.28 -2.02
CA GLY A 73 -0.89 -1.45 -1.71
C GLY A 73 -1.21 -2.66 -2.59
N LYS A 74 -2.50 -2.93 -2.84
CA LYS A 74 -2.94 -3.99 -3.76
C LYS A 74 -2.50 -3.74 -5.20
N LEU A 75 -2.60 -2.49 -5.67
CA LEU A 75 -2.16 -2.12 -7.02
C LEU A 75 -0.64 -2.29 -7.19
N VAL A 76 0.14 -1.84 -6.21
CA VAL A 76 1.60 -2.02 -6.19
C VAL A 76 1.95 -3.51 -6.23
N LYS A 77 1.34 -4.32 -5.35
CA LYS A 77 1.58 -5.76 -5.32
C LYS A 77 1.18 -6.45 -6.62
N SER A 78 0.00 -6.13 -7.16
CA SER A 78 -0.46 -6.69 -8.44
C SER A 78 0.50 -6.35 -9.58
N THR A 79 1.12 -5.17 -9.54
CA THR A 79 2.12 -4.77 -10.54
C THR A 79 3.36 -5.64 -10.39
N ILE A 80 3.92 -5.77 -9.18
CA ILE A 80 5.09 -6.64 -8.90
C ILE A 80 4.82 -8.07 -9.40
N ASP A 81 3.72 -8.68 -8.95
CA ASP A 81 3.37 -10.07 -9.28
C ASP A 81 3.24 -10.27 -10.81
N SER A 82 2.69 -9.28 -11.52
CA SER A 82 2.53 -9.36 -12.98
C SER A 82 3.87 -9.30 -13.71
N PHE A 83 4.78 -8.40 -13.30
CA PHE A 83 6.09 -8.29 -13.94
C PHE A 83 6.97 -9.49 -13.65
N GLU A 84 7.02 -9.97 -12.39
CA GLU A 84 7.77 -11.17 -12.04
C GLU A 84 7.25 -12.41 -12.79
N GLY A 85 5.94 -12.55 -12.94
CA GLY A 85 5.33 -13.62 -13.72
C GLY A 85 5.72 -13.57 -15.21
N LEU A 86 5.63 -12.39 -15.83
CA LEU A 86 6.02 -12.19 -17.23
C LEU A 86 7.51 -12.50 -17.45
N ASP A 87 8.39 -12.05 -16.54
CA ASP A 87 9.83 -12.33 -16.61
C ASP A 87 10.12 -13.83 -16.47
N ALA A 88 9.41 -14.53 -15.56
CA ALA A 88 9.56 -15.97 -15.38
C ALA A 88 9.12 -16.76 -16.63
N ASP A 89 8.00 -16.39 -17.25
CA ASP A 89 7.51 -17.01 -18.48
C ASP A 89 8.46 -16.79 -19.65
N LEU A 90 8.98 -15.57 -19.80
CA LEU A 90 9.97 -15.25 -20.83
C LEU A 90 11.27 -16.05 -20.64
N ALA A 91 11.79 -16.12 -19.41
CA ALA A 91 12.99 -16.89 -19.09
C ALA A 91 12.81 -18.39 -19.38
N LYS A 92 11.62 -18.93 -19.08
CA LYS A 92 11.26 -20.31 -19.41
C LYS A 92 11.24 -20.55 -20.92
N GLY A 93 10.58 -19.69 -21.68
CA GLY A 93 10.53 -19.77 -23.14
C GLY A 93 11.92 -19.75 -23.79
N LEU A 94 12.80 -18.87 -23.31
CA LEU A 94 14.20 -18.81 -23.78
C LEU A 94 14.99 -20.08 -23.45
N ARG A 95 14.78 -20.67 -22.26
CA ARG A 95 15.43 -21.92 -21.86
C ARG A 95 14.96 -23.10 -22.68
N ASP A 96 13.67 -23.20 -22.94
CA ASP A 96 13.07 -24.31 -23.67
C ASP A 96 13.43 -24.25 -25.16
N GLY A 97 13.39 -23.06 -25.78
CA GLY A 97 13.89 -22.86 -27.15
C GLY A 97 15.39 -23.15 -27.33
N LYS A 98 16.21 -22.97 -26.29
CA LYS A 98 17.64 -23.40 -26.30
C LYS A 98 17.82 -24.91 -26.26
N LYS A 99 16.91 -25.66 -25.63
CA LYS A 99 16.96 -27.13 -25.57
C LYS A 99 16.60 -27.74 -26.93
N ASP A 100 15.62 -27.17 -27.62
CA ASP A 100 15.21 -27.64 -28.95
C ASP A 100 16.31 -27.42 -30.00
N LYS A 101 17.13 -26.37 -29.89
CA LYS A 101 18.30 -26.14 -30.78
C LYS A 101 19.49 -27.06 -30.52
N LYS A 102 19.49 -27.83 -29.43
CA LYS A 102 20.60 -28.72 -29.03
C LYS A 102 20.32 -30.20 -29.34
N LYS A 103 19.12 -30.50 -29.84
CA LYS A 103 18.69 -31.81 -30.37
C LYS A 103 18.79 -31.80 -31.88
#